data_AF-A0AAJ4XPT2-F1
#
_entry.id   AF-A0AAJ4XPT2-F1
#
_cell.length_a   1.000
_cell.length_b   1.000
_cell.length_c   1.000
_cell.angle_alpha   90.00
_cell.angle_beta   90.00
_cell.angle_gamma   90.00
#
_symmetry.space_group_name_H-M   'P 1'
#
loop_
_entity.id
_entity.type
_entity.pdbx_description
1 polymer ?
#
loop_
_entity_poly.entity_id
_entity_poly.type
_entity_poly.pdbx_seq_one_letter_code
_entity_poly.pdbx_strand_id
1 'polypeptide(L)'
;MGSNRKGGSHTVSRSDDHILVFSAPLSANYYSEINDAPWFDNNGPEAANEREVAQWWGDYVENQKKFQPPAHDVIKRASREELLQVLEPFQERISHLEHLKSWVLRNEEASAALTRQQRSTFRKPFYNWNPRFMNHEIHDRNQVQKKLREDQILVAEVEEVLHDIAKYLPHG
;
A
#
# COMPACT_ATOMS: atom_id res chain seq x y z
N MET A 1 -52.25 52.67 -14.81
CA MET A 1 -52.38 53.90 -13.98
C MET A 1 -51.76 53.61 -12.62
N GLY A 2 -51.06 54.52 -11.93
CA GLY A 2 -50.67 55.90 -12.30
C GLY A 2 -49.14 56.11 -12.28
N SER A 3 -48.69 57.36 -12.38
CA SER A 3 -47.28 57.74 -12.52
C SER A 3 -46.87 58.81 -11.49
N ASN A 4 -45.57 59.20 -11.49
CA ASN A 4 -44.92 60.36 -10.83
C ASN A 4 -44.11 60.04 -9.53
N ARG A 5 -43.00 60.73 -9.18
CA ARG A 5 -42.12 61.69 -9.91
C ARG A 5 -40.75 61.94 -9.21
N LYS A 6 -39.69 62.11 -10.03
CA LYS A 6 -38.55 63.07 -9.96
C LYS A 6 -37.67 63.29 -8.70
N GLY A 7 -36.35 63.40 -8.97
CA GLY A 7 -35.35 64.30 -8.33
C GLY A 7 -33.99 63.61 -8.08
N GLY A 8 -32.80 64.15 -8.39
CA GLY A 8 -32.31 65.33 -9.15
C GLY A 8 -30.81 65.11 -9.53
N SER A 9 -30.23 65.66 -10.61
CA SER A 9 -29.54 66.97 -10.69
C SER A 9 -28.57 67.26 -9.52
N HIS A 10 -27.26 67.54 -9.67
CA HIS A 10 -26.24 67.59 -10.76
C HIS A 10 -24.88 67.08 -10.17
N THR A 11 -23.64 67.15 -10.70
CA THR A 11 -22.84 67.86 -11.76
C THR A 11 -21.96 66.84 -12.54
N VAL A 12 -21.26 67.05 -13.68
CA VAL A 12 -20.51 68.14 -14.38
C VAL A 12 -19.00 68.19 -14.07
N SER A 13 -18.20 67.71 -15.05
CA SER A 13 -16.78 68.05 -15.39
C SER A 13 -15.63 67.63 -14.44
N ARG A 14 -14.38 67.44 -14.91
CA ARG A 14 -13.77 67.13 -16.23
C ARG A 14 -12.24 67.05 -16.03
N SER A 15 -11.51 66.29 -16.87
CA SER A 15 -10.08 66.52 -17.20
C SER A 15 -9.05 66.18 -16.09
N ASP A 16 -7.79 65.84 -16.39
CA ASP A 16 -7.07 65.70 -17.68
C ASP A 16 -6.29 64.37 -17.78
N ASP A 17 -5.94 64.01 -19.02
CA ASP A 17 -4.71 63.38 -19.56
C ASP A 17 -3.74 62.61 -18.62
N HIS A 18 -3.09 61.51 -19.06
CA HIS A 18 -2.58 61.26 -20.41
C HIS A 18 -2.80 59.82 -20.92
N ILE A 19 -2.88 59.69 -22.25
CA ILE A 19 -2.70 58.44 -22.98
C ILE A 19 -1.19 58.18 -23.17
N LEU A 20 -0.73 56.95 -22.91
CA LEU A 20 0.09 56.20 -23.88
C LEU A 20 0.14 54.69 -23.57
N VAL A 21 0.37 53.92 -24.63
CA VAL A 21 0.50 52.45 -24.64
C VAL A 21 1.94 52.06 -24.23
N PHE A 22 2.15 50.91 -23.56
CA PHE A 22 3.10 49.86 -23.99
C PHE A 22 3.32 48.71 -22.98
N SER A 23 3.62 47.53 -23.55
CA SER A 23 4.42 46.42 -23.00
C SER A 23 3.95 45.68 -21.73
N ALA A 24 3.65 44.39 -21.90
CA ALA A 24 3.75 43.39 -20.84
C ALA A 24 5.18 42.84 -20.71
N PRO A 25 5.64 42.47 -19.50
CA PRO A 25 6.74 41.54 -19.30
C PRO A 25 6.24 40.13 -18.91
N LEU A 26 7.09 39.11 -19.07
CA LEU A 26 6.85 37.71 -18.74
C LEU A 26 7.19 37.36 -17.28
N SER A 27 6.95 36.10 -16.89
CA SER A 27 7.15 35.44 -15.59
C SER A 27 6.05 35.69 -14.54
N ALA A 28 5.76 34.77 -13.61
CA ALA A 28 6.46 33.51 -13.27
C ALA A 28 5.49 32.30 -13.10
N ASN A 29 6.07 31.11 -12.90
CA ASN A 29 5.39 29.81 -12.77
C ASN A 29 4.74 29.58 -11.39
N TYR A 30 4.20 28.36 -11.20
CA TYR A 30 3.48 27.79 -10.04
C TYR A 30 1.97 28.04 -10.01
N TYR A 31 1.11 27.07 -9.62
CA TYR A 31 1.38 25.72 -9.08
C TYR A 31 0.94 24.58 -10.01
N SER A 32 1.57 23.41 -9.82
CA SER A 32 1.27 22.17 -10.54
C SER A 32 0.16 21.35 -9.85
N GLU A 33 -0.80 20.84 -10.63
CA GLU A 33 -1.54 19.61 -10.29
C GLU A 33 -1.16 18.52 -11.29
N ILE A 34 0.08 18.04 -11.18
CA ILE A 34 0.48 16.75 -11.75
C ILE A 34 0.25 15.70 -10.67
N ASN A 35 -0.47 14.63 -11.02
CA ASN A 35 -0.82 13.57 -10.10
C ASN A 35 0.36 12.59 -9.98
N ASP A 36 1.32 12.90 -9.10
CA ASP A 36 2.57 12.16 -8.90
C ASP A 36 2.36 10.77 -8.27
N ALA A 37 1.74 9.87 -9.02
CA ALA A 37 2.20 8.49 -9.08
C ALA A 37 3.39 8.45 -10.07
N PRO A 38 4.52 7.79 -9.74
CA PRO A 38 5.63 7.67 -10.67
C PRO A 38 5.18 6.92 -11.92
N TRP A 39 5.18 7.64 -13.04
CA TRP A 39 4.80 7.14 -14.35
C TRP A 39 5.93 6.25 -14.88
N PHE A 40 5.62 4.98 -15.10
CA PHE A 40 6.61 3.99 -15.53
C PHE A 40 6.93 4.17 -17.00
N ASP A 41 8.09 4.78 -17.26
CA ASP A 41 8.62 5.05 -18.59
C ASP A 41 9.09 3.75 -19.28
N ASN A 42 8.13 3.03 -19.87
CA ASN A 42 8.34 1.76 -20.55
C ASN A 42 8.88 1.99 -21.98
N ASN A 43 10.14 2.45 -22.09
CA ASN A 43 10.81 2.75 -23.36
C ASN A 43 12.27 2.25 -23.40
N GLY A 44 12.48 0.95 -23.57
CA GLY A 44 13.82 0.35 -23.75
C GLY A 44 13.76 -1.17 -23.94
N PRO A 45 14.60 -1.78 -24.79
CA PRO A 45 14.40 -3.16 -25.24
C PRO A 45 14.91 -4.21 -24.23
N GLU A 46 13.96 -4.77 -23.47
CA GLU A 46 13.85 -6.20 -23.04
C GLU A 46 14.99 -6.85 -22.21
N ALA A 47 16.19 -6.27 -22.12
CA ALA A 47 17.43 -6.93 -21.67
C ALA A 47 18.11 -6.31 -20.44
N ALA A 48 17.55 -5.24 -19.85
CA ALA A 48 17.95 -4.71 -18.53
C ALA A 48 16.94 -5.11 -17.44
N ASN A 49 16.25 -6.24 -17.64
CA ASN A 49 14.93 -6.50 -17.08
C ASN A 49 14.93 -7.29 -15.75
N GLU A 50 16.08 -7.38 -15.10
CA GLU A 50 16.21 -7.80 -13.71
C GLU A 50 16.79 -6.62 -12.93
N ARG A 51 15.91 -5.75 -12.39
CA ARG A 51 16.29 -4.93 -11.24
C ARG A 51 16.63 -5.91 -10.12
N GLU A 52 17.85 -5.83 -9.60
CA GLU A 52 18.32 -6.77 -8.59
C GLU A 52 17.35 -6.77 -7.41
N VAL A 53 16.97 -7.94 -6.92
CA VAL A 53 15.91 -8.03 -5.90
C VAL A 53 16.58 -8.05 -4.52
N ALA A 54 16.24 -7.08 -3.67
CA ALA A 54 16.91 -6.86 -2.39
C ALA A 54 17.06 -8.16 -1.56
N GLN A 55 18.27 -8.44 -1.08
CA GLN A 55 18.70 -9.75 -0.56
C GLN A 55 17.72 -10.39 0.45
N TRP A 56 17.13 -9.59 1.35
CA TRP A 56 16.16 -10.06 2.36
C TRP A 56 14.93 -10.76 1.75
N TRP A 57 14.56 -10.41 0.51
CA TRP A 57 13.49 -11.10 -0.22
C TRP A 57 13.96 -12.42 -0.84
N GLY A 58 15.20 -12.48 -1.35
CA GLY A 58 15.83 -13.74 -1.77
C GLY A 58 15.90 -14.72 -0.60
N ASP A 59 16.43 -14.26 0.54
CA ASP A 59 16.49 -15.01 1.79
C ASP A 59 15.10 -15.53 2.21
N TYR A 60 14.06 -14.69 2.10
CA TYR A 60 12.67 -15.08 2.39
C TYR A 60 12.16 -16.17 1.43
N VAL A 61 12.39 -16.02 0.12
CA VAL A 61 11.92 -16.98 -0.90
C VAL A 61 12.56 -18.35 -0.72
N GLU A 62 13.87 -18.41 -0.47
CA GLU A 62 14.58 -19.67 -0.25
C GLU A 62 14.23 -20.33 1.09
N ASN A 63 14.14 -19.53 2.16
CA ASN A 63 14.04 -20.07 3.51
C ASN A 63 12.61 -20.26 4.01
N GLN A 64 11.67 -19.40 3.62
CA GLN A 64 10.34 -19.32 4.23
C GLN A 64 9.19 -19.69 3.28
N LYS A 65 9.25 -19.27 2.00
CA LYS A 65 8.14 -19.44 1.04
C LYS A 65 7.75 -20.91 0.76
N LYS A 66 8.63 -21.87 1.06
CA LYS A 66 8.35 -23.31 1.02
C LYS A 66 7.35 -23.80 2.07
N PHE A 67 7.19 -23.09 3.19
CA PHE A 67 6.27 -23.47 4.26
C PHE A 67 4.83 -23.07 3.93
N GLN A 68 4.13 -23.92 3.19
CA GLN A 68 2.71 -23.76 2.88
C GLN A 68 1.82 -24.22 4.05
N PRO A 69 0.58 -23.71 4.19
CA PRO A 69 -0.34 -24.18 5.22
C PRO A 69 -0.60 -25.70 5.07
N PRO A 70 -0.79 -26.44 6.18
CA PRO A 70 -0.97 -27.88 6.14
C PRO A 70 -2.20 -28.29 5.32
N ALA A 71 -2.14 -29.46 4.68
CA ALA A 71 -3.22 -29.94 3.84
C ALA A 71 -4.52 -30.20 4.62
N HIS A 72 -5.66 -30.05 3.95
CA HIS A 72 -7.01 -30.19 4.51
C HIS A 72 -7.24 -31.55 5.19
N ASP A 73 -6.70 -32.64 4.63
CA ASP A 73 -6.79 -33.98 5.22
C ASP A 73 -5.87 -34.16 6.44
N VAL A 74 -4.68 -33.52 6.45
CA VAL A 74 -3.79 -33.46 7.63
C VAL A 74 -4.49 -32.75 8.80
N ILE A 75 -5.06 -31.56 8.56
CA ILE A 75 -5.82 -30.79 9.57
C ILE A 75 -7.00 -31.59 10.13
N LYS A 76 -7.64 -32.42 9.31
CA LYS A 76 -8.77 -33.28 9.71
C LYS A 76 -8.36 -34.52 10.48
N ARG A 77 -7.16 -35.07 10.26
CA ARG A 77 -6.66 -36.29 10.91
C ARG A 77 -5.92 -36.01 12.22
N ALA A 78 -5.21 -34.89 12.31
CA ALA A 78 -4.47 -34.52 13.52
C ALA A 78 -5.38 -34.40 14.75
N SER A 79 -4.92 -34.85 15.92
CA SER A 79 -5.45 -34.51 17.24
C SER A 79 -5.40 -33.00 17.50
N ARG A 80 -5.84 -32.52 18.68
CA ARG A 80 -5.79 -31.07 18.99
C ARG A 80 -4.36 -30.63 19.33
N GLU A 81 -3.60 -31.56 19.86
CA GLU A 81 -2.22 -31.44 20.32
C GLU A 81 -1.27 -31.45 19.11
N GLU A 82 -1.43 -32.40 18.19
CA GLU A 82 -0.70 -32.44 16.91
C GLU A 82 -1.03 -31.26 16.00
N LEU A 83 -2.22 -30.65 16.12
CA LEU A 83 -2.63 -29.54 15.26
C LEU A 83 -1.65 -28.37 15.34
N LEU A 84 -1.09 -28.09 16.51
CA LEU A 84 -0.09 -27.03 16.69
C LEU A 84 1.23 -27.37 15.97
N GLN A 85 1.67 -28.63 16.04
CA GLN A 85 2.90 -29.11 15.42
C GLN A 85 2.81 -29.08 13.88
N VAL A 86 1.67 -29.50 13.29
CA VAL A 86 1.49 -29.42 11.82
C VAL A 86 1.26 -28.00 11.31
N LEU A 87 1.01 -27.03 12.21
CA LEU A 87 0.91 -25.60 11.88
C LEU A 87 2.25 -24.86 12.03
N GLU A 88 3.17 -25.35 12.86
CA GLU A 88 4.40 -24.67 13.28
C GLU A 88 5.22 -24.06 12.11
N PRO A 89 5.53 -24.77 11.01
CA PRO A 89 6.28 -24.17 9.90
C PRO A 89 5.54 -23.03 9.18
N PHE A 90 4.20 -23.09 9.15
CA PHE A 90 3.38 -22.00 8.58
C PHE A 90 3.32 -20.79 9.54
N GLN A 91 3.36 -21.03 10.86
CA GLN A 91 3.48 -19.97 11.87
C GLN A 91 4.85 -19.27 11.79
N GLU A 92 5.95 -20.00 11.53
CA GLU A 92 7.27 -19.40 11.28
C GLU A 92 7.25 -18.45 10.07
N ARG A 93 6.68 -18.88 8.94
CA ARG A 93 6.52 -18.05 7.74
C ARG A 93 5.64 -16.81 8.00
N ILE A 94 4.55 -16.95 8.75
CA ILE A 94 3.70 -15.83 9.19
C ILE A 94 4.49 -14.86 10.06
N SER A 95 5.25 -15.36 11.04
CA SER A 95 6.08 -14.54 11.94
C SER A 95 7.15 -13.75 11.17
N HIS A 96 7.79 -14.40 10.18
CA HIS A 96 8.75 -13.74 9.30
C HIS A 96 8.08 -12.66 8.43
N LEU A 97 6.87 -12.91 7.91
CA LEU A 97 6.10 -11.91 7.17
C LEU A 97 5.66 -10.73 8.07
N GLU A 98 5.25 -10.95 9.32
CA GLU A 98 4.99 -9.85 10.26
C GLU A 98 6.24 -9.03 10.57
N HIS A 99 7.42 -9.67 10.65
CA HIS A 99 8.68 -8.96 10.79
C HIS A 99 8.95 -8.05 9.58
N LEU A 100 8.80 -8.56 8.35
CA LEU A 100 9.01 -7.81 7.11
C LEU A 100 7.98 -6.68 6.92
N LYS A 101 6.68 -6.93 7.14
CA LYS A 101 5.62 -5.90 7.19
C LYS A 101 6.00 -4.78 8.17
N SER A 102 6.41 -5.16 9.38
CA SER A 102 6.82 -4.23 10.43
C SER A 102 8.11 -3.49 10.10
N TRP A 103 9.05 -4.09 9.39
CA TRP A 103 10.27 -3.44 8.92
C TRP A 103 9.96 -2.38 7.85
N VAL A 104 9.23 -2.73 6.79
CA VAL A 104 8.84 -1.77 5.74
C VAL A 104 8.07 -0.59 6.32
N LEU A 105 7.08 -0.83 7.20
CA LEU A 105 6.29 0.25 7.79
C LEU A 105 7.09 1.22 8.69
N ARG A 106 8.32 0.85 9.11
CA ARG A 106 9.23 1.67 9.93
C ARG A 106 10.40 2.25 9.13
N ASN A 107 10.77 1.66 8.00
CA ASN A 107 11.76 2.22 7.08
C ASN A 107 11.10 3.35 6.28
N GLU A 108 11.62 4.58 6.36
CA GLU A 108 10.97 5.76 5.76
C GLU A 108 10.88 5.69 4.23
N GLU A 109 11.93 5.21 3.56
CA GLU A 109 12.01 5.04 2.10
C GLU A 109 11.04 3.95 1.62
N ALA A 110 11.09 2.77 2.24
CA ALA A 110 10.22 1.65 1.90
C ALA A 110 8.74 1.96 2.19
N SER A 111 8.47 2.67 3.29
CA SER A 111 7.12 3.13 3.66
C SER A 111 6.61 4.21 2.71
N ALA A 112 7.48 5.12 2.25
CA ALA A 112 7.16 6.14 1.25
C ALA A 112 6.72 5.51 -0.08
N ALA A 113 7.40 4.46 -0.54
CA ALA A 113 7.06 3.71 -1.76
C ALA A 113 5.71 2.98 -1.70
N LEU A 114 5.17 2.67 -0.52
CA LEU A 114 3.88 1.99 -0.38
C LEU A 114 2.69 2.87 -0.78
N THR A 115 1.87 2.40 -1.74
CA THR A 115 0.54 2.97 -2.01
C THR A 115 -0.41 2.81 -0.80
N ARG A 116 -1.49 3.59 -0.77
CA ARG A 116 -2.52 3.50 0.30
C ARG A 116 -3.09 2.09 0.48
N GLN A 117 -3.29 1.34 -0.60
CA GLN A 117 -3.80 -0.04 -0.56
C GLN A 117 -2.77 -0.98 0.06
N GLN A 118 -1.51 -0.90 -0.38
CA GLN A 118 -0.42 -1.72 0.15
C GLN A 118 -0.15 -1.43 1.64
N ARG A 119 -0.19 -0.15 2.07
CA ARG A 119 -0.17 0.25 3.49
C ARG A 119 -1.35 -0.33 4.27
N SER A 120 -2.51 -0.54 3.64
CA SER A 120 -3.66 -1.19 4.27
C SER A 120 -3.48 -2.71 4.38
N THR A 121 -2.93 -3.37 3.37
CA THR A 121 -2.56 -4.79 3.41
C THR A 121 -1.59 -5.08 4.55
N PHE A 122 -0.52 -4.29 4.68
CA PHE A 122 0.46 -4.47 5.76
C PHE A 122 -0.08 -4.17 7.17
N ARG A 123 -1.25 -3.53 7.28
CA ARG A 123 -1.98 -3.31 8.54
C ARG A 123 -3.01 -4.39 8.87
N LYS A 124 -3.31 -5.31 7.95
CA LYS A 124 -4.11 -6.51 8.27
C LYS A 124 -3.24 -7.45 9.14
N PRO A 125 -3.67 -7.88 10.34
CA PRO A 125 -2.97 -8.90 11.10
C PRO A 125 -3.24 -10.30 10.52
N PHE A 126 -2.26 -11.21 10.59
CA PHE A 126 -2.52 -12.64 10.43
C PHE A 126 -3.27 -13.21 11.65
N TYR A 127 -3.83 -14.41 11.52
CA TYR A 127 -4.48 -15.09 12.63
C TYR A 127 -3.48 -15.52 13.73
N ASN A 128 -3.90 -15.40 14.98
CA ASN A 128 -3.06 -15.76 16.13
C ASN A 128 -3.17 -17.26 16.45
N TRP A 129 -2.33 -18.07 15.81
CA TRP A 129 -2.21 -19.52 16.01
C TRP A 129 -1.63 -19.95 17.37
N ASN A 130 -1.47 -19.03 18.33
CA ASN A 130 -1.10 -19.38 19.69
C ASN A 130 -2.14 -20.33 20.35
N PRO A 131 -1.72 -21.36 21.10
CA PRO A 131 -2.62 -22.31 21.75
C PRO A 131 -3.75 -21.67 22.55
N ARG A 132 -3.50 -20.53 23.22
CA ARG A 132 -4.51 -19.83 24.02
C ARG A 132 -5.63 -19.22 23.18
N PHE A 133 -5.29 -18.67 22.01
CA PHE A 133 -6.27 -18.06 21.10
C PHE A 133 -7.05 -19.12 20.32
N MET A 134 -6.34 -20.11 19.75
CA MET A 134 -6.99 -21.28 19.14
C MET A 134 -7.98 -21.96 20.08
N ASN A 135 -7.60 -22.16 21.36
CA ASN A 135 -8.48 -22.81 22.33
C ASN A 135 -9.67 -21.97 22.78
N HIS A 136 -9.70 -20.67 22.47
CA HIS A 136 -10.80 -19.75 22.81
C HIS A 136 -11.73 -19.49 21.63
N GLU A 137 -11.18 -19.30 20.42
CA GLU A 137 -11.93 -18.85 19.24
C GLU A 137 -12.24 -19.96 18.24
N ILE A 138 -11.47 -21.07 18.24
CA ILE A 138 -11.65 -22.17 17.28
C ILE A 138 -12.33 -23.35 17.99
N HIS A 139 -13.60 -23.56 17.67
CA HIS A 139 -14.39 -24.67 18.23
C HIS A 139 -14.43 -25.92 17.35
N ASP A 140 -14.07 -25.83 16.06
CA ASP A 140 -14.09 -26.94 15.12
C ASP A 140 -13.03 -26.87 14.01
N ARG A 141 -12.86 -27.96 13.25
CA ARG A 141 -11.84 -28.10 12.20
C ARG A 141 -12.14 -27.33 10.92
N ASN A 142 -13.38 -26.92 10.67
CA ASN A 142 -13.73 -26.08 9.52
C ASN A 142 -13.35 -24.62 9.81
N GLN A 143 -13.45 -24.18 11.06
CA GLN A 143 -12.94 -22.87 11.49
C GLN A 143 -11.41 -22.77 11.32
N VAL A 144 -10.64 -23.81 11.64
CA VAL A 144 -9.20 -23.90 11.32
C VAL A 144 -8.96 -23.69 9.83
N GLN A 145 -9.65 -24.44 8.96
CA GLN A 145 -9.49 -24.33 7.51
C GLN A 145 -9.88 -22.94 6.97
N LYS A 146 -10.92 -22.32 7.54
CA LYS A 146 -11.33 -20.94 7.21
C LYS A 146 -10.23 -19.95 7.57
N LYS A 147 -9.67 -20.02 8.78
CA LYS A 147 -8.57 -19.15 9.21
C LYS A 147 -7.28 -19.36 8.41
N LEU A 148 -6.91 -20.60 8.09
CA LEU A 148 -5.79 -20.87 7.20
C LEU A 148 -5.99 -20.31 5.78
N ARG A 149 -7.23 -20.31 5.26
CA ARG A 149 -7.51 -19.71 3.95
C ARG A 149 -7.48 -18.18 4.00
N GLU A 150 -8.01 -17.58 5.06
CA GLU A 150 -7.91 -16.13 5.30
C GLU A 150 -6.44 -15.69 5.36
N ASP A 151 -5.61 -16.41 6.13
CA ASP A 151 -4.16 -16.15 6.20
C ASP A 151 -3.45 -16.44 4.88
N GLN A 152 -3.76 -17.53 4.17
CA GLN A 152 -3.09 -17.88 2.91
C GLN A 152 -3.34 -16.81 1.82
N ILE A 153 -4.53 -16.19 1.80
CA ILE A 153 -4.82 -15.04 0.93
C ILE A 153 -3.97 -13.84 1.36
N LEU A 154 -3.93 -13.51 2.66
CA LEU A 154 -3.11 -12.41 3.17
C LEU A 154 -1.61 -12.64 2.95
N VAL A 155 -1.13 -13.88 3.01
CA VAL A 155 0.26 -14.25 2.71
C VAL A 155 0.57 -13.91 1.25
N ALA A 156 -0.33 -14.23 0.31
CA ALA A 156 -0.15 -13.88 -1.09
C ALA A 156 -0.17 -12.34 -1.31
N GLU A 157 -1.13 -11.63 -0.72
CA GLU A 157 -1.20 -10.16 -0.79
C GLU A 157 0.06 -9.49 -0.19
N VAL A 158 0.62 -10.04 0.89
CA VAL A 158 1.83 -9.49 1.52
C VAL A 158 3.08 -9.84 0.72
N GLU A 159 3.19 -11.06 0.21
CA GLU A 159 4.32 -11.48 -0.64
C GLU A 159 4.42 -10.67 -1.94
N GLU A 160 3.29 -10.40 -2.60
CA GLU A 160 3.22 -9.56 -3.81
C GLU A 160 3.81 -8.16 -3.54
N VAL A 161 3.39 -7.54 -2.44
CA VAL A 161 3.81 -6.18 -2.06
C VAL A 161 5.26 -6.14 -1.56
N LEU A 162 5.73 -7.16 -0.84
CA LEU A 162 7.15 -7.27 -0.45
C LEU A 162 8.05 -7.46 -1.67
N HIS A 163 7.65 -8.31 -2.61
CA HIS A 163 8.35 -8.54 -3.87
C HIS A 163 8.47 -7.27 -4.72
N ASP A 164 7.42 -6.46 -4.79
CA ASP A 164 7.48 -5.18 -5.49
C ASP A 164 8.48 -4.23 -4.83
N ILE A 165 8.40 -4.01 -3.51
CA ILE A 165 9.31 -3.14 -2.75
C ILE A 165 10.77 -3.58 -2.91
N ALA A 166 11.03 -4.89 -2.92
CA ALA A 166 12.36 -5.44 -3.12
C ALA A 166 12.98 -5.13 -4.50
N LYS A 167 12.21 -4.66 -5.48
CA LYS A 167 12.68 -4.14 -6.80
C LYS A 167 12.82 -2.61 -6.86
N TYR A 168 12.48 -1.90 -5.79
CA TYR A 168 12.62 -0.44 -5.69
C TYR A 168 13.71 -0.01 -4.72
N LEU A 169 13.92 -0.77 -3.64
CA LEU A 169 14.95 -0.46 -2.67
C LEU A 169 16.36 -0.75 -3.21
N PRO A 170 17.34 0.13 -2.92
CA PRO A 170 18.71 -0.08 -3.34
C PRO A 170 19.31 -1.36 -2.73
N HIS A 171 20.22 -1.96 -3.48
CA HIS A 171 20.94 -3.17 -3.10
C HIS A 171 22.10 -2.75 -2.18
N GLY A 172 22.22 -3.40 -1.02
CA GLY A 172 23.05 -2.95 0.11
C GLY A 172 24.48 -3.49 0.11
#